data_AF-A0A7X0NII8-F1
#
_entry.id   AF-A0A7X0NII8-F1
#
_cell.length_a   1.000
_cell.length_b   1.000
_cell.length_c   1.000
_cell.angle_alpha   90.00
_cell.angle_beta   90.00
_cell.angle_gamma   90.00
#
_symmetry.space_group_name_H-M   'P 1'
#
loop_
_entity.id
_entity.type
_entity.pdbx_description
1 polymer ?
#
loop_
_entity_poly.entity_id
_entity_poly.type
_entity_poly.pdbx_seq_one_letter_code
_entity_poly.pdbx_strand_id
1 'polypeptide(L)'
;MLTMLISDQLPISIIPSDELLKQFNSLASACNKLEAQFNFQTMTAGWYGDEERIFTICFLLETPNDFSNYTEQNNKLSSEQKSNINIKCYADDVICYQENGSLQLDCIVALTKNEQQLFTAKKSLLLSYLTTKLHKVLNLIAKEKALTEI
;
A
#
# COMPACT_ATOMS: atom_id res chain seq x y z
N MET A 1 -8.98 -5.39 -24.61
CA MET A 1 -8.18 -4.28 -25.18
C MET A 1 -7.86 -3.37 -24.01
N LEU A 2 -6.72 -3.57 -23.33
CA LEU A 2 -6.34 -2.70 -22.23
C LEU A 2 -5.76 -1.44 -22.85
N THR A 3 -6.52 -0.35 -22.78
CA THR A 3 -6.03 0.99 -23.08
C THR A 3 -4.89 1.27 -22.11
N MET A 4 -3.67 1.46 -22.59
CA MET A 4 -2.62 2.13 -21.81
C MET A 4 -3.12 3.56 -21.56
N LEU A 5 -3.79 3.76 -20.43
CA LEU A 5 -3.82 5.08 -19.83
C LEU A 5 -2.41 5.27 -19.27
N ILE A 6 -1.65 6.20 -19.84
CA ILE A 6 -0.63 6.88 -19.06
C ILE A 6 -1.39 7.44 -17.86
N SER A 7 -1.25 6.79 -16.72
CA SER A 7 -1.96 7.20 -15.52
C SER A 7 -1.28 8.46 -15.03
N ASP A 8 -2.03 9.57 -14.91
CA ASP A 8 -1.61 10.77 -14.15
C ASP A 8 -1.40 10.45 -12.64
N GLN A 9 -1.53 9.19 -12.25
CA GLN A 9 -1.35 8.72 -10.89
C GLN A 9 0.14 8.60 -10.57
N LEU A 10 0.52 9.26 -9.47
CA LEU A 10 1.89 9.21 -8.96
C LEU A 10 2.29 7.77 -8.60
N PRO A 11 3.60 7.44 -8.61
CA PRO A 11 4.08 6.08 -8.40
C PRO A 11 3.68 5.42 -7.08
N ILE A 12 3.46 6.23 -6.03
CA ILE A 12 2.93 5.77 -4.75
C ILE A 12 1.49 6.25 -4.60
N SER A 13 0.54 5.33 -4.44
CA SER A 13 -0.86 5.63 -4.15
C SER A 13 -1.33 4.98 -2.85
N ILE A 14 -2.31 5.58 -2.21
CA ILE A 14 -2.91 5.14 -0.95
C ILE A 14 -4.42 5.25 -1.06
N ILE A 15 -5.08 4.10 -1.25
CA ILE A 15 -6.52 4.01 -1.45
C ILE A 15 -7.15 3.39 -0.20
N PRO A 16 -7.82 4.20 0.64
CA PRO A 16 -8.60 3.66 1.76
C PRO A 16 -9.93 3.08 1.30
N SER A 17 -10.38 2.02 1.98
CA SER A 17 -11.69 1.42 1.71
C SER A 17 -12.85 2.36 2.09
N ASP A 18 -13.99 2.18 1.41
CA ASP A 18 -15.21 2.97 1.66
C ASP A 18 -15.68 2.86 3.11
N GLU A 19 -15.49 1.71 3.75
CA GLU A 19 -15.87 1.50 5.14
C GLU A 19 -15.00 2.37 6.08
N LEU A 20 -13.69 2.38 5.87
CA LEU A 20 -12.79 3.22 6.65
C LEU A 20 -13.04 4.72 6.41
N LEU A 21 -13.37 5.12 5.18
CA LEU A 21 -13.74 6.49 4.86
C LEU A 21 -15.00 6.96 5.59
N LYS A 22 -16.00 6.08 5.74
CA LYS A 22 -17.22 6.36 6.53
C LYS A 22 -16.91 6.51 8.02
N GLN A 23 -15.91 5.78 8.52
CA GLN A 23 -15.54 5.79 9.93
C GLN A 23 -14.64 6.97 10.31
N PHE A 24 -13.72 7.37 9.42
CA PHE A 24 -12.69 8.36 9.70
C PHE A 24 -12.73 9.51 8.69
N ASN A 25 -13.48 10.57 9.00
CA ASN A 25 -13.69 11.72 8.11
C ASN A 25 -12.39 12.41 7.61
N SER A 26 -11.28 12.30 8.35
CA SER A 26 -9.98 12.87 7.97
C SER A 26 -9.06 11.89 7.24
N LEU A 27 -9.53 10.67 6.95
CA LEU A 27 -8.69 9.64 6.34
C LEU A 27 -8.32 9.98 4.90
N ALA A 28 -9.28 10.44 4.09
CA ALA A 28 -9.01 10.85 2.71
C ALA A 28 -7.94 11.95 2.64
N SER A 29 -8.07 13.00 3.48
CA SER A 29 -7.08 14.08 3.51
C SER A 29 -5.72 13.63 4.06
N ALA A 30 -5.70 12.68 5.01
CA ALA A 30 -4.46 12.08 5.48
C ALA A 30 -3.78 11.25 4.38
N CYS A 31 -4.52 10.41 3.64
CA CYS A 31 -3.99 9.62 2.53
C CYS A 31 -3.41 10.54 1.44
N ASN A 32 -4.15 11.54 0.97
CA ASN A 32 -3.66 12.47 -0.05
C ASN A 32 -2.36 13.18 0.37
N LYS A 33 -2.27 13.57 1.65
CA LYS A 33 -1.05 14.20 2.19
C LYS A 33 0.13 13.23 2.19
N LEU A 34 -0.12 11.97 2.58
CA LEU A 34 0.91 10.93 2.62
C LEU A 34 1.35 10.50 1.21
N GLU A 35 0.43 10.41 0.25
CA GLU A 35 0.77 10.20 -1.16
C GLU A 35 1.73 11.28 -1.64
N ALA A 36 1.39 12.57 -1.46
CA ALA A 36 2.26 13.66 -1.86
C ALA A 36 3.65 13.59 -1.18
N GLN A 37 3.66 13.28 0.12
CA GLN A 37 4.90 13.15 0.90
C GLN A 37 5.77 11.99 0.40
N PHE A 38 5.22 10.79 0.29
CA PHE A 38 5.98 9.60 -0.09
C PHE A 38 6.43 9.67 -1.54
N ASN A 39 5.64 10.23 -2.44
CA ASN A 39 6.09 10.45 -3.81
C ASN A 39 7.27 11.42 -3.87
N PHE A 40 7.25 12.51 -3.09
CA PHE A 40 8.40 13.41 -3.00
C PHE A 40 9.64 12.71 -2.43
N GLN A 41 9.47 11.94 -1.35
CA GLN A 41 10.58 11.22 -0.71
C GLN A 41 11.19 10.15 -1.63
N THR A 42 10.36 9.33 -2.29
CA THR A 42 10.84 8.29 -3.20
C THR A 42 11.47 8.86 -4.47
N MET A 43 10.92 9.97 -5.00
CA MET A 43 11.54 10.72 -6.09
C MET A 43 12.93 11.22 -5.71
N THR A 44 13.07 11.87 -4.55
CA THR A 44 14.37 12.40 -4.07
C THR A 44 15.37 11.30 -3.72
N ALA A 45 14.88 10.11 -3.37
CA ALA A 45 15.69 8.91 -3.16
C ALA A 45 16.08 8.19 -4.46
N GLY A 46 15.67 8.70 -5.62
CA GLY A 46 16.06 8.19 -6.94
C GLY A 46 15.26 6.97 -7.42
N TRP A 47 14.08 6.70 -6.83
CA TRP A 47 13.29 5.51 -7.20
C TRP A 47 12.74 5.59 -8.62
N TYR A 48 12.63 6.79 -9.19
CA TYR A 48 11.97 7.02 -10.48
C TYR A 48 12.95 7.06 -11.66
N GLY A 49 14.20 6.60 -11.46
CA GLY A 49 15.31 6.83 -12.39
C GLY A 49 15.05 6.46 -13.86
N ASP A 50 14.39 5.33 -14.13
CA ASP A 50 13.94 4.95 -15.47
C ASP A 50 12.49 5.41 -15.66
N GLU A 51 12.32 6.60 -16.24
CA GLU A 51 11.00 7.25 -16.40
C GLU A 51 10.01 6.40 -17.22
N GLU A 52 10.48 5.45 -18.03
CA GLU A 52 9.63 4.53 -18.81
C GLU A 52 9.25 3.26 -18.04
N ARG A 53 9.93 2.97 -16.91
CA ARG A 53 9.76 1.74 -16.13
C ARG A 53 9.77 2.02 -14.63
N ILE A 54 8.97 2.98 -14.20
CA ILE A 54 8.85 3.33 -12.79
C ILE A 54 8.16 2.19 -12.03
N PHE A 55 8.79 1.74 -10.94
CA PHE A 55 8.18 0.81 -9.99
C PHE A 55 7.10 1.53 -9.17
N THR A 56 5.88 1.02 -9.21
CA THR A 56 4.70 1.63 -8.62
C THR A 56 4.19 0.80 -7.44
N ILE A 57 3.70 1.47 -6.40
CA ILE A 57 3.18 0.85 -5.18
C ILE A 57 1.80 1.42 -4.89
N CYS A 58 0.79 0.55 -4.79
CA CYS A 58 -0.54 0.92 -4.33
C CYS A 58 -0.78 0.35 -2.94
N PHE A 59 -1.01 1.21 -1.95
CA PHE A 59 -1.46 0.82 -0.63
C PHE A 59 -2.98 0.80 -0.57
N LEU A 60 -3.56 -0.38 -0.42
CA LEU A 60 -4.98 -0.57 -0.16
C LEU A 60 -5.18 -0.63 1.37
N LEU A 61 -5.72 0.43 1.97
CA LEU A 61 -6.01 0.43 3.41
C LEU A 61 -7.37 -0.21 3.64
N GLU A 62 -7.39 -1.28 4.43
CA GLU A 62 -8.56 -2.14 4.57
C GLU A 62 -8.95 -2.35 6.04
N THR A 63 -10.19 -2.77 6.25
CA THR A 63 -10.63 -3.25 7.56
C THR A 63 -9.98 -4.60 7.87
N PRO A 64 -9.93 -5.04 9.14
CA PRO A 64 -9.44 -6.37 9.49
C PRO A 64 -10.24 -7.48 8.81
N ASN A 65 -11.55 -7.26 8.61
CA ASN A 65 -12.42 -8.24 7.98
C ASN A 65 -12.07 -8.40 6.49
N ASP A 66 -11.89 -7.29 5.78
CA ASP A 66 -11.53 -7.31 4.36
C ASP A 66 -10.13 -7.87 4.16
N PHE A 67 -9.18 -7.49 5.02
CA PHE A 67 -7.85 -8.09 5.03
C PHE A 67 -7.89 -9.62 5.19
N SER A 68 -8.70 -10.14 6.12
CA SER A 68 -8.90 -11.59 6.27
C SER A 68 -9.43 -12.21 4.97
N ASN A 69 -10.37 -11.56 4.28
CA ASN A 69 -10.88 -12.04 3.00
C ASN A 69 -9.78 -12.15 1.93
N TYR A 70 -8.84 -11.19 1.85
CA TYR A 70 -7.70 -11.29 0.94
C TYR A 70 -6.80 -12.48 1.29
N THR A 71 -6.51 -12.69 2.58
CA THR A 71 -5.68 -13.83 3.02
C THR A 71 -6.33 -15.18 2.74
N GLU A 72 -7.64 -15.29 2.91
CA GLU A 72 -8.38 -16.52 2.60
C GLU A 72 -8.43 -16.80 1.10
N GLN A 73 -8.57 -15.76 0.27
CA GLN A 73 -8.56 -15.90 -1.19
C GLN A 73 -7.20 -16.42 -1.67
N ASN A 74 -6.09 -15.96 -1.08
CA ASN A 74 -4.75 -16.47 -1.40
C ASN A 74 -4.60 -17.96 -1.15
N ASN A 75 -5.18 -18.44 -0.05
CA ASN A 75 -5.14 -19.85 0.30
C ASN A 75 -5.89 -20.70 -0.73
N LYS A 76 -6.90 -20.12 -1.40
CA LYS A 76 -7.72 -20.76 -2.44
C LYS A 76 -7.14 -20.64 -3.86
N LEU A 77 -6.07 -19.87 -4.07
CA LEU A 77 -5.43 -19.78 -5.39
C LEU A 77 -4.88 -21.14 -5.84
N SER A 78 -5.07 -21.45 -7.13
CA SER A 78 -4.51 -22.65 -7.75
C SER A 78 -2.98 -22.57 -7.81
N SER A 79 -2.31 -23.71 -7.98
CA SER A 79 -0.85 -23.76 -8.12
C SER A 79 -0.34 -22.92 -9.29
N GLU A 80 -1.08 -22.88 -10.40
CA GLU A 80 -0.77 -22.06 -11.59
C GLU A 80 -0.91 -20.57 -11.32
N GLN A 81 -1.92 -20.16 -10.55
CA GLN A 81 -2.08 -18.76 -10.14
C GLN A 81 -0.96 -18.33 -9.18
N LYS A 82 -0.58 -19.21 -8.25
CA LYS A 82 0.52 -18.96 -7.31
C LYS A 82 1.88 -18.87 -8.00
N SER A 83 2.09 -19.55 -9.14
CA SER A 83 3.35 -19.41 -9.88
C SER A 83 3.47 -18.06 -10.60
N ASN A 84 2.36 -17.40 -10.91
CA ASN A 84 2.34 -16.14 -11.66
C ASN A 84 2.34 -14.89 -10.76
N ILE A 85 2.09 -15.05 -9.46
CA ILE A 85 1.97 -13.95 -8.50
C ILE A 85 2.97 -14.17 -7.37
N ASN A 86 3.81 -13.17 -7.13
CA ASN A 86 4.67 -13.10 -5.96
C ASN A 86 3.88 -12.49 -4.79
N ILE A 87 3.71 -13.27 -3.72
CA ILE A 87 3.00 -12.85 -2.51
C ILE A 87 4.02 -12.72 -1.38
N LYS A 88 4.03 -11.57 -0.70
CA LYS A 88 4.93 -11.30 0.43
C LYS A 88 4.21 -10.68 1.61
N CYS A 89 4.55 -11.14 2.80
CA CYS A 89 4.08 -10.55 4.05
C CYS A 89 5.21 -9.71 4.66
N TYR A 90 5.01 -8.40 4.74
CA TYR A 90 5.98 -7.50 5.39
C TYR A 90 5.68 -7.30 6.88
N ALA A 91 4.44 -7.60 7.30
CA ALA A 91 3.98 -7.63 8.69
C ALA A 91 2.74 -8.53 8.80
N ASP A 92 2.28 -8.79 10.03
CA ASP A 92 1.07 -9.60 10.28
C ASP A 92 -0.20 -8.98 9.68
N ASP A 93 -0.19 -7.66 9.47
CA ASP A 93 -1.27 -6.84 8.95
C ASP A 93 -0.94 -6.19 7.59
N VAL A 94 0.10 -6.68 6.91
CA VAL A 94 0.54 -6.19 5.59
C VAL A 94 0.91 -7.35 4.67
N ILE A 95 0.16 -7.49 3.59
CA ILE A 95 0.43 -8.45 2.51
C ILE A 95 0.51 -7.73 1.18
N CYS A 96 1.52 -8.03 0.37
CA CYS A 96 1.70 -7.44 -0.95
C CYS A 96 1.72 -8.49 -2.04
N TYR A 97 1.25 -8.08 -3.22
CA TYR A 97 1.07 -8.88 -4.41
C TYR A 97 1.77 -8.21 -5.58
N GLN A 98 2.51 -8.99 -6.34
CA GLN A 98 3.12 -8.54 -7.58
C GLN A 98 3.03 -9.65 -8.62
N GLU A 99 2.37 -9.38 -9.73
CA GLU A 99 2.43 -10.26 -10.89
C GLU A 99 3.86 -10.32 -11.44
N ASN A 100 4.29 -11.51 -11.90
CA ASN A 100 5.62 -11.69 -12.44
C ASN A 100 5.86 -10.76 -13.63
N GLY A 101 6.91 -9.94 -13.56
CA GLY A 101 7.26 -8.97 -14.60
C GLY A 101 6.47 -7.67 -14.55
N SER A 102 5.47 -7.54 -13.68
CA SER A 102 4.78 -6.28 -13.44
C SER A 102 5.66 -5.33 -12.62
N LEU A 103 5.57 -4.03 -12.91
CA LEU A 103 6.16 -2.96 -12.10
C LEU A 103 5.25 -2.50 -10.96
N GLN A 104 4.02 -3.00 -10.92
CA GLN A 104 3.03 -2.71 -9.88
C GLN A 104 3.18 -3.66 -8.70
N LEU A 105 3.24 -3.10 -7.50
CA LEU A 105 3.12 -3.82 -6.24
C LEU A 105 1.87 -3.33 -5.50
N ASP A 106 0.89 -4.21 -5.32
CA ASP A 106 -0.31 -3.91 -4.55
C ASP A 106 -0.12 -4.40 -3.11
N CYS A 107 -0.20 -3.49 -2.14
CA CYS A 107 0.00 -3.77 -0.73
C CYS A 107 -1.31 -3.55 0.04
N ILE A 108 -1.90 -4.64 0.52
CA ILE A 108 -3.06 -4.61 1.41
C ILE A 108 -2.56 -4.38 2.83
N VAL A 109 -3.07 -3.33 3.48
CA VAL A 109 -2.68 -2.91 4.82
C VAL A 109 -3.93 -2.86 5.68
N ALA A 110 -4.03 -3.76 6.67
CA ALA A 110 -5.14 -3.70 7.62
C ALA A 110 -4.92 -2.57 8.63
N LEU A 111 -5.93 -1.74 8.84
CA LEU A 111 -6.03 -0.95 10.06
C LEU A 111 -6.64 -1.83 11.15
N THR A 112 -5.81 -2.32 12.07
CA THR A 112 -6.25 -3.31 13.05
C THR A 112 -7.37 -2.78 13.96
N LYS A 113 -8.12 -3.67 14.62
CA LYS A 113 -9.20 -3.24 15.54
C LYS A 113 -8.69 -2.28 16.61
N ASN A 114 -7.50 -2.54 17.16
CA ASN A 114 -6.89 -1.69 18.18
C ASN A 114 -6.50 -0.31 17.63
N GLU A 115 -5.99 -0.26 16.40
CA GLU A 115 -5.67 1.00 15.71
C GLU A 115 -6.93 1.82 15.44
N GLN A 116 -7.98 1.18 14.92
CA GLN A 116 -9.26 1.87 14.68
C GLN A 116 -9.88 2.42 15.97
N GLN A 117 -9.82 1.65 17.07
CA GLN A 117 -10.24 2.11 18.40
C GLN A 117 -9.41 3.31 18.86
N LEU A 118 -8.09 3.26 18.65
CA LEU A 118 -7.18 4.36 18.98
C LEU A 118 -7.52 5.63 18.19
N PHE A 119 -7.79 5.54 16.89
CA PHE A 119 -8.15 6.70 16.06
C PHE A 119 -9.53 7.25 16.42
N THR A 120 -10.45 6.38 16.83
CA THR A 120 -11.76 6.79 17.35
C THR A 120 -11.60 7.59 18.64
N ALA A 121 -10.75 7.12 19.57
CA ALA A 121 -10.49 7.79 20.84
C ALA A 121 -9.67 9.08 20.68
N LYS A 122 -8.69 9.09 19.75
CA LYS A 122 -7.79 10.22 19.53
C LYS A 122 -7.50 10.42 18.04
N LYS A 123 -8.42 11.11 17.37
CA LYS A 123 -8.40 11.38 15.92
C LYS A 123 -7.08 12.01 15.43
N SER A 124 -6.43 12.82 16.25
CA SER A 124 -5.16 13.48 15.89
C SER A 124 -4.01 12.51 15.61
N LEU A 125 -4.11 11.25 16.05
CA LEU A 125 -3.08 10.24 15.83
C LEU A 125 -3.12 9.59 14.45
N LEU A 126 -4.23 9.69 13.73
CA LEU A 126 -4.44 8.95 12.47
C LEU A 126 -3.33 9.23 11.47
N LEU A 127 -3.03 10.52 11.20
CA LEU A 127 -1.99 10.89 10.24
C LEU A 127 -0.60 10.40 10.70
N SER A 128 -0.22 10.69 11.94
CA SER A 128 1.11 10.29 12.45
C SER A 128 1.30 8.78 12.44
N TYR A 129 0.24 8.03 12.77
CA TYR A 129 0.29 6.58 12.79
C TYR A 129 0.42 6.00 11.38
N LEU A 130 -0.42 6.45 10.44
CA LEU A 130 -0.34 6.03 9.03
C LEU A 130 1.02 6.37 8.42
N THR A 131 1.56 7.55 8.75
CA THR A 131 2.92 7.94 8.33
C THR A 131 3.93 6.88 8.75
N THR A 132 4.01 6.56 10.05
CA THR A 132 4.98 5.60 10.57
C THR A 132 4.78 4.19 10.00
N LYS A 133 3.53 3.74 9.91
CA LYS A 133 3.20 2.39 9.42
C LYS A 133 3.58 2.22 7.95
N LEU A 134 3.13 3.12 7.09
CA LEU A 134 3.39 3.03 5.65
C LEU A 134 4.86 3.30 5.31
N HIS A 135 5.50 4.23 6.02
CA HIS A 135 6.93 4.49 5.88
C HIS A 135 7.78 3.25 6.19
N LYS A 136 7.45 2.53 7.26
CA LYS A 136 8.12 1.26 7.59
C LYS A 136 7.95 0.23 6.46
N VAL A 137 6.75 0.10 5.90
CA VAL A 137 6.49 -0.82 4.78
C VAL A 137 7.30 -0.41 3.55
N LEU A 138 7.34 0.88 3.21
CA LEU A 138 8.14 1.41 2.11
C LEU A 138 9.63 1.06 2.26
N ASN A 139 10.21 1.21 3.46
CA ASN A 139 11.63 0.88 3.68
C ASN A 139 11.91 -0.63 3.61
N LEU A 140 10.95 -1.47 4.02
CA LEU A 140 11.06 -2.93 3.83
C LEU A 140 11.04 -3.30 2.33
N ILE A 141 10.15 -2.68 1.55
CA ILE A 141 10.09 -2.84 0.10
C ILE A 141 11.39 -2.34 -0.55
N ALA A 142 11.88 -1.18 -0.14
CA ALA A 142 13.10 -0.58 -0.67
C ALA A 142 14.29 -1.53 -0.52
N LYS A 143 14.50 -2.04 0.70
CA LYS A 143 15.56 -3.00 1.00
C LYS A 143 15.46 -4.27 0.15
N GLU A 144 14.25 -4.78 -0.05
CA GLU A 144 14.03 -5.97 -0.89
C GLU A 144 14.35 -5.70 -2.37
N LYS A 145 13.90 -4.55 -2.89
CA LYS A 145 14.05 -4.18 -4.30
C LYS A 145 15.41 -3.53 -4.60
N ALA A 146 16.32 -3.49 -3.63
CA ALA A 146 17.60 -2.80 -3.71
C ALA A 146 17.47 -1.31 -4.08
N LEU A 147 16.41 -0.65 -3.58
CA LEU A 147 16.19 0.79 -3.65
C LEU A 147 16.70 1.47 -2.38
N THR A 148 16.94 2.77 -2.45
CA THR A 148 17.34 3.60 -1.31
C THR A 148 16.18 3.74 -0.31
N GLU A 149 16.40 3.47 0.98
CA GLU A 149 15.39 3.74 2.03
C GLU A 149 15.11 5.24 2.17
N ILE A 150 13.88 5.61 2.59
CA ILE A 150 13.44 7.00 2.79
C ILE A 150 13.17 7.33 4.24
#